data_AF-A0A4Q3VPN5-F1
#
_entry.id   AF-A0A4Q3VPN5-F1
#
_cell.length_a   1.000
_cell.length_b   1.000
_cell.length_c   1.000
_cell.angle_alpha   90.00
_cell.angle_beta   90.00
_cell.angle_gamma   90.00
#
_symmetry.space_group_name_H-M   'P 1'
#
loop_
_entity.id
_entity.type
_entity.pdbx_description
1 polymer ?
#
loop_
_entity_poly.entity_id
_entity_poly.type
_entity_poly.pdbx_seq_one_letter_code
_entity_poly.pdbx_strand_id
1 'polypeptide(L)'
;MNGREDALKRPLDVTDFEHMGALAAGTLLVFAGWRKGGPVGALMKLGGAAFLYRGQQGYKRLYQAVGLELPATATGVGEYNVRVDASIEIAQPPRELYRIWRNLENLPVFMDYLEEVREIDELRSEWTVKTQDGQTV
;
A
#
# COMPACT_ATOMS: atom_id res chain seq x y z
N MET A 1 16.91 -17.71 18.35
CA MET A 1 15.45 -17.92 18.30
C MET A 1 14.77 -16.87 19.15
N ASN A 2 14.35 -15.75 18.56
CA ASN A 2 13.27 -14.85 19.02
C ASN A 2 13.38 -13.55 18.22
N GLY A 3 12.56 -13.41 17.19
CA GLY A 3 12.51 -12.22 16.34
C GLY A 3 11.31 -12.21 15.38
N ARG A 4 10.28 -13.02 15.66
CA ARG A 4 9.10 -13.19 14.81
C ARG A 4 7.83 -12.53 15.38
N GLU A 5 7.94 -11.84 16.51
CA GLU A 5 6.77 -11.27 17.22
C GLU A 5 6.55 -9.77 16.93
N ASP A 6 7.52 -9.08 16.33
CA ASP A 6 7.43 -7.63 16.06
C ASP A 6 6.84 -7.29 14.67
N ALA A 7 6.56 -8.30 13.85
CA ALA A 7 6.12 -8.13 12.45
C ALA A 7 4.63 -7.77 12.27
N LEU A 8 3.89 -7.46 13.34
CA LEU A 8 2.43 -7.28 13.29
C LEU A 8 1.92 -5.95 13.86
N LYS A 9 2.77 -4.93 13.96
CA LYS A 9 2.30 -3.56 14.19
C LYS A 9 2.20 -2.83 12.85
N ARG A 10 1.16 -3.16 12.08
CA ARG A 10 0.73 -2.28 10.98
C ARG A 10 0.53 -0.88 11.57
N PRO A 11 1.18 0.18 11.04
CA PRO A 11 0.80 1.53 11.40
C PRO A 11 -0.68 1.68 11.05
N LEU A 12 -1.49 2.12 12.02
CA LEU A 12 -2.92 2.39 11.82
C LEU A 12 -3.03 3.46 10.72
N ASP A 13 -3.53 3.04 9.56
CA ASP A 13 -3.61 3.89 8.38
C ASP A 13 -4.75 4.90 8.56
N VAL A 14 -4.61 6.12 8.03
CA VAL A 14 -5.66 7.16 8.07
C VAL A 14 -6.93 6.64 7.37
N THR A 15 -6.71 5.77 6.38
CA THR A 15 -7.72 4.96 5.70
C THR A 15 -8.59 4.17 6.69
N ASP A 16 -8.01 3.50 7.69
CA ASP A 16 -8.76 2.68 8.64
C ASP A 16 -9.66 3.54 9.55
N PHE A 17 -9.18 4.71 9.98
CA PHE A 17 -9.95 5.62 10.83
C PHE A 17 -11.17 6.23 10.14
N GLU A 18 -11.06 6.54 8.84
CA GLU A 18 -12.17 7.14 8.08
C GLU A 18 -13.26 6.13 7.73
N HIS A 19 -12.88 4.88 7.37
CA HIS A 19 -13.85 3.80 7.13
C HIS A 19 -14.56 3.40 8.43
N MET A 20 -13.82 3.32 9.54
CA MET A 20 -14.39 3.06 10.86
C MET A 20 -15.31 4.20 11.31
N GLY A 21 -14.96 5.46 11.02
CA GLY A 21 -15.79 6.63 11.30
C GLY A 21 -17.13 6.62 10.55
N ALA A 22 -17.10 6.33 9.24
CA ALA A 22 -18.31 6.23 8.43
C ALA A 22 -19.20 5.04 8.82
N LEU A 23 -18.60 3.88 9.15
CA LEU A 23 -19.32 2.70 9.65
C LEU A 23 -19.96 2.95 11.01
N ALA A 24 -19.24 3.61 11.93
CA ALA A 24 -19.75 3.96 13.25
C ALA A 24 -20.90 4.98 13.16
N ALA A 25 -20.73 6.05 12.36
CA ALA A 25 -21.75 7.06 12.15
C ALA A 25 -23.00 6.51 11.43
N GLY A 26 -22.80 5.66 10.41
CA GLY A 26 -23.89 4.99 9.69
C GLY A 26 -24.69 4.05 10.59
N THR A 27 -24.00 3.24 11.41
CA THR A 27 -24.63 2.35 12.40
C THR A 27 -25.44 3.14 13.45
N LEU A 28 -24.88 4.24 13.95
CA LEU A 28 -25.54 5.13 14.91
C LEU A 28 -26.82 5.76 14.33
N LEU A 29 -26.77 6.21 13.07
CA LEU A 29 -27.93 6.80 12.38
C LEU A 29 -29.06 5.79 12.17
N VAL A 30 -28.74 4.56 11.77
CA VAL A 30 -29.74 3.48 11.60
C VAL A 30 -30.38 3.14 12.94
N PHE A 31 -29.56 3.00 14.00
CA PHE A 31 -30.05 2.68 15.35
C PHE A 31 -30.92 3.80 15.94
N ALA A 32 -30.52 5.06 15.75
CA ALA A 32 -31.32 6.23 16.15
C ALA A 32 -32.64 6.33 15.38
N GLY A 33 -32.64 5.99 14.08
CA GLY A 33 -33.83 5.94 13.24
C GLY A 33 -34.85 4.89 13.69
N TRP A 34 -34.39 3.80 14.33
CA TRP A 34 -35.26 2.76 14.90
C TRP A 34 -36.00 3.25 16.15
N ARG A 35 -35.40 4.17 16.92
CA ARG A 35 -35.98 4.71 18.16
C ARG A 35 -37.01 5.82 17.96
N LYS A 36 -36.94 6.59 16.86
CA LYS A 36 -37.77 7.80 16.68
C LYS A 36 -39.07 7.62 15.90
N GLY A 37 -39.27 6.53 15.16
CA GLY A 37 -40.51 6.27 14.40
C GLY A 37 -40.86 7.37 13.37
N GLY A 38 -41.90 7.14 12.57
CA GLY A 38 -42.42 8.14 11.63
C GLY A 38 -41.49 8.51 10.45
N PRO A 39 -41.82 9.59 9.69
CA PRO A 39 -41.11 9.97 8.46
C PRO A 39 -39.65 10.39 8.72
N VAL A 40 -39.35 10.96 9.89
CA VAL A 40 -37.98 11.32 10.29
C VAL A 40 -37.13 10.07 10.53
N GLY A 41 -37.70 9.03 11.17
CA GLY A 41 -37.01 7.74 11.34
C GLY A 41 -36.77 7.00 10.01
N ALA A 42 -37.67 7.15 9.04
CA ALA A 42 -37.48 6.60 7.69
C ALA A 42 -36.33 7.29 6.93
N LEU A 43 -36.25 8.62 7.00
CA LEU A 43 -35.14 9.41 6.42
C LEU A 43 -33.80 9.05 7.05
N MET A 44 -33.74 8.88 8.37
CA MET A 44 -32.50 8.49 9.07
C MET A 44 -32.00 7.10 8.66
N LYS A 45 -32.91 6.13 8.48
CA LYS A 45 -32.56 4.77 8.02
C LYS A 45 -32.06 4.76 6.58
N LEU A 46 -32.70 5.53 5.69
CA LEU A 46 -32.25 5.68 4.30
C LEU A 46 -30.89 6.39 4.22
N GLY A 47 -30.70 7.45 5.02
CA GLY A 47 -29.42 8.15 5.13
C GLY A 47 -28.31 7.25 5.67
N GLY A 48 -28.57 6.52 6.75
CA GLY A 48 -27.62 5.57 7.33
C GLY A 48 -27.26 4.42 6.38
N ALA A 49 -28.25 3.84 5.68
CA ALA A 49 -28.01 2.82 4.66
C ALA A 49 -27.20 3.37 3.47
N ALA A 50 -27.45 4.60 3.03
CA ALA A 50 -26.67 5.25 1.98
C ALA A 50 -25.22 5.54 2.42
N PHE A 51 -25.00 5.93 3.68
CA PHE A 51 -23.66 6.11 4.25
C PHE A 51 -22.91 4.78 4.38
N LEU A 52 -23.57 3.70 4.80
CA LEU A 52 -22.99 2.35 4.84
C LEU A 52 -22.65 1.83 3.43
N TYR A 53 -23.56 2.03 2.47
CA TYR A 53 -23.34 1.69 1.06
C TYR A 53 -22.20 2.49 0.44
N ARG A 54 -22.03 3.76 0.83
CA ARG A 54 -20.89 4.60 0.42
C ARG A 54 -19.59 4.22 1.11
N GLY A 55 -19.61 3.85 2.38
CA GLY A 55 -18.43 3.39 3.11
C GLY A 55 -17.79 2.12 2.53
N GLN A 56 -18.55 1.33 1.75
CA GLN A 56 -18.04 0.16 1.04
C GLN A 56 -17.41 0.47 -0.33
N GLN A 57 -17.67 1.64 -0.92
CA GLN A 57 -17.16 2.01 -2.24
C GLN A 57 -15.99 2.98 -2.08
N GLY A 58 -14.76 2.45 -2.06
CA GLY A 58 -13.54 3.23 -1.85
C GLY A 58 -13.36 4.44 -2.77
N TYR A 59 -12.38 5.28 -2.40
CA TYR A 59 -12.08 6.61 -2.95
C TYR A 59 -11.96 6.74 -4.48
N LYS A 60 -11.71 5.65 -5.22
CA LYS A 60 -11.49 5.65 -6.68
C LYS A 60 -12.63 6.31 -7.47
N ARG A 61 -13.89 6.18 -7.02
CA ARG A 61 -15.06 6.77 -7.70
C ARG A 61 -15.20 8.27 -7.45
N LEU A 62 -14.77 8.79 -6.30
CA LEU A 62 -14.85 10.21 -5.97
C LEU A 62 -13.89 11.02 -6.84
N TYR A 63 -12.62 10.60 -6.92
CA TYR A 63 -11.61 11.23 -7.77
C TYR A 63 -12.04 11.26 -9.25
N GLN A 64 -12.59 10.14 -9.75
CA GLN A 64 -13.18 10.09 -11.10
C GLN A 64 -14.37 11.05 -11.28
N ALA A 65 -15.22 11.21 -10.26
CA ALA A 65 -16.39 12.09 -10.32
C ALA A 65 -16.03 13.58 -10.31
N VAL A 66 -14.90 13.96 -9.70
CA VAL A 66 -14.37 15.34 -9.74
C VAL A 66 -13.43 15.60 -10.92
N GLY A 67 -13.35 14.68 -11.89
CA GLY A 67 -12.54 14.84 -13.09
C GLY A 67 -11.03 14.74 -12.85
N LEU A 68 -10.61 14.21 -11.70
CA LEU A 68 -9.21 13.92 -11.42
C LEU A 68 -8.90 12.53 -11.96
N GLU A 69 -8.24 12.49 -13.12
CA GLU A 69 -7.69 11.28 -13.69
C GLU A 69 -6.51 10.81 -12.83
N LEU A 70 -6.79 9.88 -11.91
CA LEU A 70 -5.73 9.10 -11.29
C LEU A 70 -5.09 8.23 -12.40
N PRO A 71 -3.75 8.16 -12.49
CA PRO A 71 -3.08 7.27 -13.44
C PRO A 71 -3.68 5.87 -13.36
N ALA A 72 -4.08 5.31 -14.51
CA ALA A 72 -4.65 3.96 -14.59
C ALA A 72 -3.69 2.88 -14.06
N THR A 73 -2.40 3.21 -14.03
CA THR A 73 -1.31 2.40 -13.51
C THR A 73 -0.54 3.27 -12.51
N ALA A 74 -0.37 2.76 -11.29
CA ALA A 74 0.50 3.38 -10.31
C ALA A 74 1.86 3.67 -10.96
N THR A 75 2.29 4.92 -10.92
CA THR A 75 3.57 5.36 -11.43
C THR A 75 4.67 4.72 -10.57
N GLY A 76 5.17 3.56 -11.01
CA GLY A 76 6.41 2.93 -10.55
C GLY A 76 6.35 2.01 -9.34
N VAL A 77 5.21 1.78 -8.70
CA VAL A 77 5.14 0.95 -7.50
C VAL A 77 3.78 0.25 -7.46
N GLY A 78 3.75 -1.07 -7.30
CA GLY A 78 2.53 -1.88 -7.37
C GLY A 78 1.48 -1.49 -6.32
N GLU A 79 0.40 -2.27 -6.21
CA GLU A 79 -0.67 -2.09 -5.21
C GLU A 79 -0.16 -2.03 -3.75
N TYR A 80 1.10 -2.41 -3.53
CA TYR A 80 1.82 -2.35 -2.26
C TYR A 80 3.13 -1.58 -2.42
N ASN A 81 3.15 -0.33 -1.95
CA ASN A 81 4.39 0.43 -1.80
C ASN A 81 5.11 -0.04 -0.54
N VAL A 82 5.89 -1.12 -0.65
CA VAL A 82 6.71 -1.59 0.47
C VAL A 82 7.98 -0.75 0.52
N ARG A 83 8.08 0.11 1.54
CA ARG A 83 9.33 0.81 1.86
C ARG A 83 10.19 -0.08 2.74
N VAL A 84 11.42 -0.33 2.31
CA VAL A 84 12.43 -1.07 3.08
C VAL A 84 13.64 -0.16 3.26
N ASP A 85 13.96 0.18 4.50
CA ASP A 85 15.18 0.91 4.86
C ASP A 85 16.09 -0.04 5.65
N ALA A 86 17.34 -0.18 5.21
CA ALA A 86 18.36 -1.00 5.89
C ALA A 86 19.71 -0.27 5.86
N SER A 87 20.51 -0.44 6.90
CA SER A 87 21.85 0.15 7.01
C SER A 87 22.85 -0.86 7.54
N ILE A 88 24.03 -0.89 6.91
CA ILE A 88 25.18 -1.68 7.35
C ILE A 88 26.41 -0.77 7.42
N GLU A 89 27.24 -0.96 8.44
CA GLU A 89 28.51 -0.24 8.58
C GLU A 89 29.64 -1.11 8.06
N ILE A 90 30.41 -0.58 7.11
CA ILE A 90 31.55 -1.27 6.50
C ILE A 90 32.77 -0.35 6.60
N ALA A 91 33.85 -0.85 7.20
CA ALA A 91 35.11 -0.12 7.35
C ALA A 91 35.91 -0.07 6.03
N GLN A 92 35.33 0.52 4.99
CA GLN A 92 35.92 0.70 3.66
C GLN A 92 35.66 2.12 3.12
N PRO A 93 36.51 2.65 2.21
CA PRO A 93 36.30 3.96 1.62
C PRO A 93 34.95 4.05 0.87
N PRO A 94 34.18 5.14 1.00
CA PRO A 94 32.87 5.28 0.34
C PRO A 94 32.93 5.12 -1.18
N ARG A 95 34.03 5.54 -1.81
CA ARG A 95 34.24 5.42 -3.27
C ARG A 95 34.28 3.97 -3.73
N GLU A 96 34.86 3.08 -2.93
CA GLU A 96 34.99 1.67 -3.27
C GLU A 96 33.66 0.96 -3.15
N LEU A 97 32.92 1.24 -2.07
CA LEU A 97 31.56 0.76 -1.88
C LEU A 97 30.66 1.26 -3.03
N TYR A 98 30.67 2.56 -3.32
CA TYR A 98 29.88 3.12 -4.41
C TYR A 98 30.16 2.44 -5.76
N ARG A 99 31.42 2.10 -6.06
CA ARG A 99 31.75 1.40 -7.31
C ARG A 99 31.12 0.01 -7.40
N ILE A 100 31.05 -0.72 -6.29
CA ILE A 100 30.39 -2.03 -6.23
C ILE A 100 28.89 -1.88 -6.48
N TRP A 101 28.26 -0.94 -5.79
CA TRP A 101 26.82 -0.65 -5.92
C TRP A 101 26.44 -0.08 -7.28
N ARG A 102 27.31 0.73 -7.90
CA ARG A 102 27.03 1.37 -9.20
C ARG A 102 27.08 0.38 -10.36
N ASN A 103 27.83 -0.72 -10.23
CA ASN A 103 27.75 -1.82 -11.20
C ASN A 103 26.53 -2.68 -10.84
N LEU A 104 25.43 -2.50 -11.55
CA LEU A 104 24.16 -3.14 -11.20
C LEU A 104 24.23 -4.67 -11.28
N GLU A 105 25.10 -5.22 -12.13
CA GLU A 105 25.31 -6.66 -12.26
C GLU A 105 25.91 -7.31 -10.98
N ASN A 106 26.48 -6.51 -10.07
CA ASN A 106 26.99 -7.00 -8.78
C ASN A 106 25.90 -7.12 -7.70
N LEU A 107 24.73 -6.50 -7.88
CA LEU A 107 23.69 -6.48 -6.85
C LEU A 107 23.24 -7.88 -6.38
N PRO A 108 23.09 -8.90 -7.26
CA PRO A 108 22.74 -10.26 -6.84
C PRO A 108 23.71 -10.88 -5.83
N VAL A 109 24.96 -10.40 -5.73
CA VAL A 109 25.96 -10.92 -4.79
C VAL A 109 25.55 -10.70 -3.34
N PHE A 110 24.75 -9.66 -3.06
CA PHE A 110 24.36 -9.27 -1.71
C PHE A 110 22.86 -8.94 -1.56
N MET A 111 22.06 -9.18 -2.60
CA MET A 111 20.60 -9.07 -2.58
C MET A 111 19.98 -10.43 -2.86
N ASP A 112 19.69 -11.21 -1.83
CA ASP A 112 19.32 -12.63 -1.92
C ASP A 112 18.15 -12.97 -2.85
N TYR A 113 17.22 -12.04 -3.04
CA TYR A 113 16.03 -12.25 -3.89
C TYR A 113 16.27 -11.94 -5.36
N LEU A 114 17.38 -11.28 -5.69
CA LEU A 114 17.73 -10.88 -7.04
C LEU A 114 18.60 -11.96 -7.68
N GLU A 115 18.16 -12.50 -8.81
CA GLU A 115 18.87 -13.59 -9.50
C GLU A 115 19.88 -13.05 -10.52
N GLU A 116 19.48 -12.05 -11.31
CA GLU A 116 20.33 -11.45 -12.32
C GLU A 116 19.94 -9.97 -12.53
N VAL A 117 20.93 -9.14 -12.85
CA VAL A 117 20.70 -7.81 -13.41
C VAL A 117 21.55 -7.68 -14.66
N ARG A 118 20.95 -7.26 -15.76
CA ARG A 118 21.64 -6.97 -17.02
C ARG A 118 21.46 -5.51 -17.38
N GLU A 119 22.57 -4.78 -17.53
CA GLU A 119 22.50 -3.41 -18.06
C GLU A 119 22.26 -3.46 -19.57
N ILE A 120 21.21 -2.78 -20.04
CA ILE A 120 20.87 -2.70 -21.48
C ILE A 120 21.55 -1.47 -22.09
N ASP A 121 21.47 -0.33 -21.38
CA ASP A 121 22.14 0.93 -21.74
C ASP A 121 22.34 1.82 -20.50
N GLU A 122 22.75 3.08 -20.70
CA GLU A 122 23.05 4.02 -19.62
C GLU A 122 21.88 4.30 -18.66
N LEU A 123 20.64 4.10 -19.10
CA LEU A 123 19.42 4.44 -18.36
C LEU A 123 18.48 3.24 -18.15
N ARG A 124 18.76 2.08 -18.76
CA ARG A 124 17.88 0.90 -18.72
C ARG A 124 18.64 -0.35 -18.31
N SER A 125 17.97 -1.14 -17.48
CA SER A 125 18.44 -2.44 -17.02
C SER A 125 17.26 -3.42 -16.94
N GLU A 126 17.55 -4.69 -17.17
CA GLU A 126 16.64 -5.81 -16.97
C GLU A 126 17.00 -6.50 -15.65
N TRP A 127 15.98 -6.77 -14.83
CA TRP A 127 16.13 -7.31 -13.48
C TRP A 127 15.32 -8.58 -13.38
N THR A 128 15.99 -9.65 -12.99
CA THR A 128 15.43 -10.99 -12.87
C THR A 128 15.36 -11.35 -11.39
N VAL A 129 14.17 -11.59 -10.87
CA VAL A 129 13.92 -11.80 -9.43
C VAL A 129 13.42 -13.22 -9.19
N LYS A 130 13.94 -13.86 -8.14
CA LYS A 130 13.44 -15.16 -7.67
C LYS A 130 12.36 -14.95 -6.61
N THR A 131 11.14 -15.34 -6.95
CA THR A 131 10.00 -15.30 -6.03
C THR A 131 10.10 -16.40 -4.97
N GLN A 132 9.36 -16.25 -3.86
CA GLN A 132 9.29 -17.25 -2.79
C GLN A 132 8.82 -18.62 -3.30
N ASP A 133 8.00 -18.65 -4.35
CA ASP A 133 7.51 -19.88 -4.98
C ASP A 133 8.52 -20.50 -5.96
N GLY A 134 9.73 -19.93 -6.05
CA GLY A 134 10.81 -20.40 -6.92
C GLY A 134 10.64 -20.06 -8.39
N GLN A 135 9.65 -19.24 -8.75
CA GLN A 135 9.50 -18.70 -10.10
C GLN A 135 10.44 -17.51 -10.29
N THR A 136 11.03 -17.44 -11.48
CA THR A 136 11.87 -16.34 -11.92
C THR A 136 11.03 -15.39 -12.77
N VAL A 137 11.03 -14.10 -12.44
CA VAL A 137 10.22 -13.05 -13.09
C VAL A 137 11.08 -11.85 -13.44
#